data_AF-A0A174K799-F1
#
_entry.id   AF-A0A174K799-F1
#
_cell.length_a   1.000
_cell.length_b   1.000
_cell.length_c   1.000
_cell.angle_alpha   90.00
_cell.angle_beta   90.00
_cell.angle_gamma   90.00
#
_symmetry.space_group_name_H-M   'P 1'
#
loop_
_entity.id
_entity.type
_entity.pdbx_description
1 polymer ?
#
loop_
_entity_poly.entity_id
_entity_poly.type
_entity_poly.pdbx_seq_one_letter_code
_entity_poly.pdbx_strand_id
1 'polypeptide(L)'
;MMEHTLFIRGLLDPSENELIDTSEKFADDYSELIKKASDMSDMTISSITNETLVETTKLKEFKEAGAGGILDCKIKSIILPLLADHVLREANHYIRLLNNYKK
;
A
#
# COMPACT_ATOMS: atom_id res chain seq x y z
N MET A 1 5.95 -2.24 1.17
CA MET A 1 4.71 -1.52 0.76
C MET A 1 4.91 -0.71 -0.51
N MET A 2 5.93 0.16 -0.61
CA MET A 2 6.28 0.87 -1.86
C MET A 2 6.38 -0.07 -3.07
N GLU A 3 7.13 -1.16 -2.93
CA GLU A 3 7.28 -2.16 -4.01
C GLU A 3 5.93 -2.75 -4.43
N HIS A 4 4.96 -2.84 -3.51
CA HIS A 4 3.65 -3.39 -3.83
C HIS A 4 2.90 -2.47 -4.76
N THR A 5 2.99 -1.16 -4.54
CA THR A 5 2.30 -0.18 -5.37
C THR A 5 2.97 -0.05 -6.73
N LEU A 6 4.30 -0.14 -6.79
CA LEU A 6 5.05 -0.18 -8.05
C LEU A 6 4.71 -1.41 -8.91
N PHE A 7 4.62 -2.60 -8.33
CA PHE A 7 4.23 -3.76 -9.13
C PHE A 7 2.73 -3.72 -9.48
N ILE A 8 1.84 -3.26 -8.58
CA ILE A 8 0.40 -3.12 -8.92
C ILE A 8 0.27 -2.21 -10.14
N ARG A 9 0.91 -1.04 -10.11
CA ARG A 9 1.03 -0.13 -11.26
C ARG A 9 1.52 -0.83 -12.52
N GLY A 10 2.58 -1.63 -12.42
CA GLY A 10 3.20 -2.32 -13.55
C GLY A 10 2.42 -3.51 -14.11
N LEU A 11 1.49 -4.08 -13.33
CA LEU A 11 0.69 -5.25 -13.71
C LEU A 11 -0.76 -4.90 -14.08
N LEU A 12 -1.21 -3.67 -13.83
CA LEU A 12 -2.45 -3.13 -14.35
C LEU A 12 -2.38 -3.02 -15.88
N ASP A 13 -3.52 -3.18 -16.55
CA ASP A 13 -3.61 -2.87 -17.97
C ASP A 13 -3.37 -1.37 -18.18
N PRO A 14 -2.61 -0.95 -19.22
CA PRO A 14 -2.32 0.46 -19.45
C PRO A 14 -3.55 1.37 -19.66
N SER A 15 -4.74 0.80 -19.88
CA SER A 15 -5.98 1.58 -19.94
C SER A 15 -6.59 1.93 -18.58
N GLU A 16 -6.09 1.35 -17.47
CA GLU A 16 -6.54 1.64 -16.10
C GLU A 16 -5.84 2.87 -15.50
N ASN A 17 -5.90 4.02 -16.21
CA ASN A 17 -5.11 5.22 -15.89
C ASN A 17 -5.28 5.70 -14.44
N GLU A 18 -6.52 5.76 -13.93
CA GLU A 18 -6.78 6.24 -12.56
C GLU A 18 -6.14 5.32 -11.50
N LEU A 19 -6.14 4.01 -11.72
CA LEU A 19 -5.53 3.04 -10.82
C LEU A 19 -3.99 3.08 -10.90
N ILE A 20 -3.44 3.33 -12.08
CA ILE A 20 -2.01 3.55 -12.31
C ILE A 20 -1.54 4.80 -11.57
N ASP A 21 -2.21 5.93 -11.76
CA ASP A 21 -1.88 7.20 -11.11
C ASP A 21 -2.01 7.10 -9.59
N THR A 22 -3.05 6.41 -9.11
CA THR A 22 -3.22 6.16 -7.67
C THR A 22 -2.08 5.30 -7.11
N SER A 23 -1.65 4.28 -7.86
CA SER A 23 -0.54 3.41 -7.44
C SER A 23 0.80 4.13 -7.44
N GLU A 24 1.05 5.02 -8.40
CA GLU A 24 2.23 5.90 -8.45
C GLU A 24 2.26 6.82 -7.23
N LYS A 25 1.14 7.48 -6.92
CA LYS A 25 1.04 8.36 -5.76
C LYS A 25 1.40 7.64 -4.45
N PHE A 26 0.88 6.43 -4.24
CA PHE A 26 1.28 5.66 -3.07
C PHE A 26 2.77 5.27 -3.10
N ALA A 27 3.36 5.01 -4.27
CA ALA A 27 4.81 4.76 -4.35
C ALA A 27 5.62 5.98 -3.89
N ASP A 28 5.21 7.18 -4.29
CA ASP A 28 5.81 8.45 -3.85
C ASP A 28 5.63 8.66 -2.35
N ASP A 29 4.41 8.51 -1.82
CA ASP A 29 4.11 8.65 -0.39
C ASP A 29 4.99 7.69 0.44
N TYR A 30 5.14 6.43 0.01
CA TYR A 30 6.02 5.49 0.71
C TYR A 30 7.52 5.76 0.52
N SER A 31 7.93 6.33 -0.62
CA SER A 31 9.31 6.78 -0.82
C SER A 31 9.67 7.86 0.20
N GLU A 32 8.77 8.79 0.47
CA GLU A 32 8.95 9.78 1.53
C GLU A 32 8.95 9.16 2.93
N LEU A 33 8.01 8.25 3.23
CA LEU A 33 7.97 7.56 4.53
C LEU A 33 9.25 6.76 4.80
N ILE A 34 9.82 6.09 3.78
CA ILE A 34 11.08 5.36 3.91
C ILE A 34 12.24 6.30 4.26
N LYS A 35 12.31 7.48 3.63
CA LYS A 35 13.32 8.50 3.96
C LYS A 35 13.14 9.04 5.39
N LYS A 36 11.90 9.34 5.79
CA LYS A 36 11.61 9.74 7.19
C LYS A 36 12.01 8.65 8.18
N ALA A 37 11.76 7.39 7.82
CA ALA A 37 12.08 6.25 8.67
C ALA A 37 13.59 5.98 8.78
N SER A 38 14.37 6.25 7.73
CA SER A 38 15.83 6.13 7.80
C SER A 38 16.48 7.15 8.73
N ASP A 39 15.89 8.34 8.83
CA ASP A 39 16.39 9.46 9.66
C ASP A 39 15.65 9.55 11.01
N MET A 40 14.96 8.48 11.40
CA MET A 40 14.11 8.45 12.60
C MET A 40 14.93 8.53 13.89
N SER A 41 14.39 9.24 14.87
CA SER A 41 14.92 9.38 16.23
C SER A 41 13.86 9.03 17.27
N ASP A 42 14.26 8.89 18.52
CA ASP A 42 13.33 8.65 19.65
C ASP A 42 12.25 9.74 19.77
N MET A 43 12.54 10.97 19.35
CA MET A 43 11.55 12.07 19.36
C MET A 43 10.55 11.99 18.20
N THR A 44 10.93 11.40 17.06
CA THR A 44 10.12 11.37 15.83
C THR A 44 9.46 10.02 15.57
N ILE A 45 9.86 8.97 16.28
CA ILE A 45 9.35 7.61 16.08
C ILE A 45 7.82 7.52 16.21
N SER A 46 7.24 8.19 17.20
CA SER A 46 5.79 8.15 17.43
C SER A 46 5.00 8.83 16.29
N SER A 47 5.46 10.00 15.84
CA SER A 47 4.77 10.73 14.76
C SER A 47 4.91 10.01 13.42
N ILE A 48 6.11 9.51 13.09
CA ILE A 48 6.34 8.77 11.83
C ILE A 48 5.60 7.43 11.85
N THR A 49 5.54 6.74 12.99
CA THR A 49 4.72 5.51 13.13
C THR A 49 3.23 5.81 12.93
N ASN A 50 2.74 6.94 13.44
CA ASN A 50 1.35 7.36 13.23
C ASN A 50 1.06 7.71 11.77
N GLU A 51 1.95 8.45 11.11
CA GLU A 51 1.86 8.78 9.69
C GLU A 51 1.85 7.51 8.83
N THR A 52 2.78 6.60 9.09
CA THR A 52 2.87 5.31 8.40
C THR A 52 1.61 4.47 8.59
N LEU A 53 1.01 4.47 9.78
CA LEU A 53 -0.25 3.76 10.02
C LEU A 53 -1.39 4.34 9.18
N VAL A 54 -1.50 5.67 9.10
CA VAL A 54 -2.53 6.34 8.30
C VAL A 54 -2.38 5.97 6.82
N GLU A 55 -1.17 6.08 6.28
CA GLU A 55 -0.91 5.73 4.87
C GLU A 55 -1.08 4.24 4.58
N THR A 56 -0.69 3.36 5.51
CA THR A 56 -0.93 1.91 5.37
C THR A 56 -2.41 1.57 5.40
N THR A 57 -3.21 2.30 6.18
CA THR A 57 -4.67 2.10 6.23
C THR A 57 -5.32 2.47 4.89
N LYS A 58 -4.95 3.62 4.32
CA LYS A 58 -5.40 4.01 2.97
C LYS A 58 -4.97 3.00 1.90
N LEU A 59 -3.72 2.53 1.96
CA LEU A 59 -3.22 1.52 1.02
C LEU A 59 -3.96 0.18 1.18
N LYS A 60 -4.32 -0.21 2.40
CA LYS A 60 -5.13 -1.41 2.67
C LYS A 60 -6.49 -1.31 1.98
N GLU A 61 -7.17 -0.16 2.08
CA GLU A 61 -8.47 0.06 1.42
C GLU A 61 -8.34 0.00 -0.11
N PHE A 62 -7.30 0.61 -0.67
CA PHE A 62 -7.00 0.52 -2.09
C PHE A 62 -6.77 -0.93 -2.55
N LYS A 63 -5.97 -1.70 -1.79
CA LYS A 63 -5.72 -3.12 -2.08
C LYS A 63 -6.97 -3.99 -1.94
N GLU A 64 -7.84 -3.69 -0.99
CA GLU A 64 -9.11 -4.41 -0.80
C GLU A 64 -10.08 -4.16 -1.95
N ALA A 65 -10.24 -2.90 -2.36
CA ALA A 65 -11.01 -2.54 -3.54
C ALA A 65 -10.43 -3.16 -4.81
N GLY A 66 -9.10 -3.12 -4.97
CA GLY A 66 -8.39 -3.75 -6.10
C GLY A 66 -8.59 -5.27 -6.14
N ALA A 67 -8.46 -5.96 -5.01
CA ALA A 67 -8.69 -7.40 -4.93
C ALA A 67 -10.14 -7.77 -5.29
N GLY A 68 -11.13 -7.00 -4.81
CA GLY A 68 -12.53 -7.18 -5.19
C GLY A 68 -12.78 -6.93 -6.68
N GLY A 69 -12.24 -5.84 -7.23
CA GLY A 69 -12.37 -5.52 -8.65
C GLY A 69 -11.71 -6.55 -9.58
N ILE A 70 -10.58 -7.14 -9.18
CA ILE A 70 -9.93 -8.24 -9.89
C ILE A 70 -10.78 -9.51 -9.82
N LEU A 71 -11.29 -9.87 -8.63
CA LEU A 71 -12.11 -11.07 -8.43
C LEU A 71 -13.44 -11.01 -9.21
N ASP A 72 -14.03 -9.82 -9.30
CA ASP A 72 -15.27 -9.55 -10.05
C ASP A 72 -15.05 -9.36 -11.56
N CYS A 73 -13.81 -9.48 -12.06
CA CYS A 73 -13.44 -9.19 -13.45
C CYS A 73 -13.77 -7.75 -13.92
N LYS A 74 -13.74 -6.78 -13.01
CA LYS A 74 -14.00 -5.34 -13.29
C LYS A 74 -12.73 -4.53 -13.58
N ILE A 75 -11.56 -5.04 -13.19
CA ILE A 75 -10.26 -4.40 -13.41
C ILE A 75 -9.47 -5.23 -14.42
N LYS A 76 -8.98 -4.59 -15.49
CA LYS A 76 -8.09 -5.24 -16.46
C LYS A 76 -6.66 -5.23 -15.90
N SER A 77 -6.07 -6.41 -15.77
CA SER A 77 -4.70 -6.57 -15.28
C SER A 77 -4.19 -7.96 -15.61
N ILE A 78 -2.89 -8.17 -15.39
CA ILE A 78 -2.26 -9.50 -15.31
C ILE A 78 -2.00 -9.92 -13.85
N ILE A 79 -2.68 -9.27 -12.89
CA ILE A 79 -2.56 -9.55 -11.47
C ILE A 79 -3.41 -10.80 -11.15
N LEU A 80 -2.76 -11.84 -10.64
CA LEU A 80 -3.48 -13.01 -10.14
C LEU A 80 -4.31 -12.62 -8.90
N PRO A 81 -5.58 -13.06 -8.76
CA PRO A 81 -6.39 -12.75 -7.59
C PRO A 81 -5.70 -13.11 -6.26
N LEU A 82 -4.94 -14.23 -6.24
CA LEU A 82 -4.18 -14.65 -5.06
C LEU A 82 -3.03 -13.68 -4.72
N LEU A 83 -2.42 -13.04 -5.72
CA LEU A 83 -1.39 -12.02 -5.49
C LEU A 83 -2.01 -10.75 -4.87
N ALA A 84 -3.18 -10.33 -5.36
CA ALA A 84 -3.91 -9.19 -4.80
C ALA A 84 -4.29 -9.44 -3.32
N ASP A 85 -4.82 -10.63 -3.01
CA ASP A 85 -5.09 -11.06 -1.63
C ASP A 85 -3.83 -11.12 -0.76
N HIS A 86 -2.73 -11.65 -1.30
CA HIS A 86 -1.45 -11.76 -0.59
C HIS A 86 -0.97 -10.40 -0.08
N VAL A 87 -0.88 -9.40 -0.96
CA VAL A 87 -0.36 -8.08 -0.55
C VAL A 87 -1.35 -7.28 0.29
N LEU A 88 -2.65 -7.63 0.25
CA LEU A 88 -3.66 -7.12 1.17
C LEU A 88 -3.44 -7.69 2.58
N ARG A 89 -3.20 -8.99 2.71
CA ARG A 89 -2.88 -9.62 4.01
C ARG A 89 -1.62 -9.05 4.64
N GLU A 90 -0.59 -8.77 3.84
CA GLU A 90 0.64 -8.12 4.33
C GLU A 90 0.40 -6.70 4.83
N ALA A 91 -0.46 -5.92 4.16
CA ALA A 91 -0.84 -4.58 4.64
C ALA A 91 -1.60 -4.66 5.98
N ASN A 92 -2.55 -5.58 6.10
CA ASN A 92 -3.26 -5.83 7.36
C ASN A 92 -2.31 -6.26 8.49
N HIS A 93 -1.35 -7.13 8.18
CA HIS A 93 -0.33 -7.55 9.13
C HIS A 93 0.52 -6.37 9.60
N TYR A 94 0.95 -5.50 8.68
CA TYR A 94 1.75 -4.33 9.02
C TYR A 94 0.99 -3.34 9.90
N ILE A 95 -0.28 -3.06 9.60
CA ILE A 95 -1.18 -2.26 10.46
C ILE A 95 -1.24 -2.81 11.88
N ARG A 96 -1.35 -4.14 12.03
CA ARG A 96 -1.36 -4.79 13.36
C ARG A 96 -0.05 -4.53 14.12
N LEU A 97 1.10 -4.61 13.45
CA LEU A 97 2.41 -4.32 14.07
C LEU A 97 2.51 -2.86 14.52
N LEU A 98 2.11 -1.92 13.66
CA LEU A 98 2.13 -0.48 13.96
C LEU A 98 1.22 -0.13 15.15
N ASN A 99 0.03 -0.73 15.22
CA ASN A 99 -0.89 -0.54 16.34
C ASN A 99 -0.36 -1.14 17.66
N ASN A 100 0.36 -2.26 17.60
CA ASN A 100 0.97 -2.84 18.80
C ASN A 100 2.10 -1.98 19.33
N TYR A 101 2.87 -1.31 18.47
CA TYR A 101 3.95 -0.43 18.88
C TYR A 101 3.46 0.88 19.52
N LYS A 102 2.21 1.28 19.24
CA LYS A 102 1.57 2.46 19.87
C LYS A 102 1.06 2.22 21.29
N LYS A 103 0.89 0.97 21.71
CA LYS A 103 0.42 0.62 23.05
C LYS A 103 1.60 0.59 24.02
#